data_AF-A0A2G9T6P6-F1
#
_entry.id   AF-A0A2G9T6P6-F1
#
_cell.length_a   1.000
_cell.length_b   1.000
_cell.length_c   1.000
_cell.angle_alpha   90.00
_cell.angle_beta   90.00
_cell.angle_gamma   90.00
#
_symmetry.space_group_name_H-M   'P 1'
#
loop_
_entity.id
_entity.type
_entity.pdbx_description
1 polymer ?
#
loop_
_entity_poly.entity_id
_entity_poly.type
_entity_poly.pdbx_seq_one_letter_code
_entity_poly.pdbx_strand_id
1 'polypeptide(L)'
;MAGLPVDAKLLKRVARKITGVELSDHVIDVVITLFDDNMDGKLSNNEMIAVMRRRMRRGLERPRDTGLFRLFDALAVCSMRAYRASPLYFQ
;
A
#
# COMPACT_ATOMS: atom_id res chain seq x y z
N MET A 1 16.82 12.16 -4.46
CA MET A 1 17.33 10.86 -3.95
C MET A 1 16.21 10.03 -3.30
N ALA A 2 14.95 10.17 -3.73
CA ALA A 2 13.85 9.29 -3.31
C ALA A 2 13.45 8.50 -4.56
N GLY A 3 13.45 7.17 -4.49
CA GLY A 3 13.08 6.30 -5.60
C GLY A 3 14.13 5.26 -6.04
N LEU A 4 15.36 5.29 -5.53
CA LEU A 4 16.33 4.24 -5.86
C LEU A 4 16.03 2.97 -5.05
N PRO A 5 16.08 1.76 -5.66
CA PRO A 5 15.99 0.50 -4.91
C PRO A 5 17.13 0.41 -3.88
N VAL A 6 16.79 -0.07 -2.68
CA VAL A 6 17.72 -0.30 -1.58
C VAL A 6 18.28 -1.71 -1.73
N ASP A 7 19.57 -1.79 -2.08
CA ASP A 7 20.32 -3.04 -2.08
C ASP A 7 20.84 -3.40 -0.68
N ALA A 8 21.12 -4.69 -0.44
CA ALA A 8 21.69 -5.21 0.81
C ALA A 8 22.92 -4.45 1.30
N LYS A 9 23.79 -4.05 0.37
CA LYS A 9 25.01 -3.27 0.68
C LYS A 9 24.69 -1.85 1.16
N LEU A 10 23.64 -1.23 0.62
CA LEU A 10 23.18 0.08 1.05
C LEU A 10 22.55 -0.03 2.43
N LEU A 11 21.72 -1.05 2.65
CA LEU A 11 21.07 -1.31 3.94
C LEU A 11 22.11 -1.55 5.05
N LYS A 12 23.14 -2.36 4.80
CA LYS A 12 24.26 -2.58 5.74
C LYS A 12 24.96 -1.28 6.14
N ARG A 13 25.23 -0.43 5.15
CA ARG A 13 25.95 0.85 5.35
C ARG A 13 25.10 1.85 6.13
N VAL A 14 23.82 1.94 5.81
CA VAL A 14 22.86 2.83 6.50
C VAL A 14 22.63 2.34 7.93
N ALA A 15 22.46 1.05 8.13
CA ALA A 15 22.28 0.46 9.46
C ALA A 15 23.50 0.76 10.35
N ARG A 16 24.73 0.48 9.87
CA ARG A 16 25.95 0.82 10.61
C ARG A 16 26.05 2.32 10.93
N LYS A 17 25.65 3.19 10.00
CA LYS A 17 25.70 4.65 10.18
C LYS A 17 24.68 5.18 11.18
N ILE A 18 23.52 4.53 11.32
CA ILE A 18 22.42 4.98 12.19
C ILE A 18 22.49 4.33 13.57
N THR A 19 22.74 3.02 13.63
CA THR A 19 22.70 2.25 14.88
C THR A 19 24.08 2.03 15.50
N GLY A 20 25.16 2.27 14.75
CA GLY A 20 26.53 2.01 15.21
C GLY A 20 26.89 0.52 15.33
N VAL A 21 25.99 -0.39 14.93
CA VAL A 21 26.17 -1.84 15.03
C VAL A 21 26.43 -2.44 13.66
N GLU A 22 27.36 -3.38 13.57
CA GLU A 22 27.55 -4.19 12.36
C GLU A 22 26.56 -5.36 12.35
N LEU A 23 25.61 -5.33 11.43
CA LEU A 23 24.71 -6.47 11.20
C LEU A 23 25.41 -7.54 10.35
N SER A 24 25.18 -8.80 10.72
CA SER A 24 25.58 -9.96 9.92
C SER A 24 24.81 -10.01 8.60
N ASP A 25 25.46 -10.48 7.53
CA ASP A 25 24.85 -10.57 6.19
C ASP A 25 23.59 -11.45 6.18
N HIS A 26 23.55 -12.50 7.00
CA HIS A 26 22.37 -13.35 7.13
C HIS A 26 21.14 -12.58 7.66
N VAL A 27 21.34 -11.65 8.61
CA VAL A 27 20.22 -10.84 9.14
C VAL A 27 19.68 -9.91 8.07
N ILE A 28 20.57 -9.38 7.22
CA ILE A 28 20.20 -8.50 6.11
C ILE A 28 19.40 -9.27 5.07
N ASP A 29 19.82 -10.49 4.71
CA ASP A 29 19.09 -11.35 3.79
C ASP A 29 17.71 -11.74 4.33
N VAL A 30 17.60 -12.11 5.61
CA VAL A 30 16.30 -12.42 6.23
C VAL A 30 15.38 -11.20 6.23
N VAL A 31 15.92 -10.01 6.48
CA VAL A 31 15.13 -8.77 6.44
C VAL A 31 14.66 -8.46 5.02
N ILE A 32 15.53 -8.58 4.02
CA ILE A 32 15.16 -8.32 2.62
C ILE A 32 14.11 -9.32 2.16
N THR A 33 14.34 -10.62 2.36
CA THR A 33 13.39 -11.68 1.96
C THR A 33 12.03 -11.56 2.65
N LEU A 34 11.95 -10.98 3.84
CA LEU A 34 10.69 -10.79 4.57
C LEU A 34 9.90 -9.55 4.12
N PHE A 35 10.58 -8.56 3.53
CA PHE A 35 9.96 -7.30 3.09
C PHE A 35 9.86 -7.15 1.57
N ASP A 36 10.47 -8.06 0.82
CA ASP A 36 10.41 -8.16 -0.63
C ASP A 36 9.11 -8.88 -1.05
N ASP A 37 8.12 -8.11 -1.52
CA ASP A 37 6.80 -8.63 -1.96
C ASP A 37 6.88 -9.27 -3.37
N ASN A 38 7.85 -8.88 -4.20
CA ASN A 38 8.00 -9.29 -5.59
C ASN A 38 9.18 -10.26 -5.84
N MET A 39 9.90 -10.64 -4.79
CA MET A 39 11.03 -11.58 -4.80
C MET A 39 12.15 -11.17 -5.77
N ASP A 40 12.39 -9.87 -5.94
CA ASP A 40 13.44 -9.35 -6.81
C ASP A 40 14.81 -9.18 -6.12
N GLY A 41 14.87 -9.44 -4.81
CA GLY A 41 16.06 -9.34 -3.97
C GLY A 41 16.47 -7.91 -3.65
N LYS A 42 15.62 -6.93 -3.96
CA LYS A 42 15.83 -5.51 -3.70
C LYS A 42 14.64 -4.96 -2.91
N LEU A 43 14.83 -3.79 -2.30
CA LEU A 43 13.75 -3.08 -1.64
C LEU A 43 13.43 -1.80 -2.39
N SER A 44 12.41 -1.79 -3.23
CA SER A 44 11.95 -0.60 -3.90
C SER A 44 11.23 0.35 -2.93
N ASN A 45 11.21 1.65 -3.24
CA ASN A 45 10.47 2.61 -2.41
C ASN A 45 8.96 2.28 -2.34
N ASN A 46 8.44 1.62 -3.38
CA ASN A 46 7.03 1.23 -3.45
C ASN A 46 6.71 0.06 -2.51
N GLU A 47 7.59 -0.96 -2.41
CA GLU A 47 7.45 -2.05 -1.43
C GLU A 47 7.53 -1.51 -0.01
N MET A 48 8.50 -0.65 0.28
CA MET A 48 8.65 -0.07 1.61
C MET A 48 7.38 0.73 2.02
N ILE A 49 6.81 1.52 1.10
CA ILE A 49 5.55 2.25 1.32
C ILE A 49 4.36 1.28 1.44
N ALA A 50 4.31 0.22 0.63
CA ALA A 50 3.26 -0.80 0.71
C ALA A 50 3.27 -1.49 2.09
N VAL A 51 4.45 -1.88 2.58
CA VAL A 51 4.65 -2.45 3.92
C VAL A 51 4.25 -1.45 5.01
N MET A 52 4.68 -0.19 4.93
CA MET A 52 4.27 0.85 5.89
C MET A 52 2.75 1.08 5.90
N ARG A 53 2.10 1.09 4.73
CA ARG A 53 0.63 1.22 4.60
C ARG A 53 -0.09 -0.01 5.16
N ARG A 54 0.46 -1.21 4.98
CA ARG A 54 -0.10 -2.46 5.52
C ARG A 54 -0.04 -2.49 7.04
N ARG A 55 1.07 -2.03 7.63
CA ARG A 55 1.24 -1.89 9.09
C ARG A 55 0.37 -0.79 9.69
N MET A 56 0.28 0.38 9.05
CA MET A 56 -0.63 1.46 9.44
C MET A 56 -2.08 0.99 9.51
N ARG A 57 -2.46 0.06 8.63
CA ARG A 57 -3.83 -0.44 8.56
C ARG A 57 -4.22 -1.41 9.67
N ARG A 58 -3.32 -1.91 10.55
CA ARG A 58 -3.62 -2.76 11.74
C ARG A 58 -4.68 -3.87 11.57
N GLY A 59 -5.04 -4.28 10.35
CA GLY A 59 -6.20 -5.15 10.07
C GLY A 59 -7.59 -4.45 10.02
N LEU A 60 -7.66 -3.13 10.11
CA LEU A 60 -8.87 -2.28 9.94
C LEU A 60 -9.23 -2.02 8.46
N GLU A 61 -8.64 -2.76 7.52
CA GLU A 61 -8.92 -2.60 6.09
C GLU A 61 -10.27 -3.19 5.67
N ARG A 62 -10.89 -3.98 6.55
CA ARG A 62 -12.30 -4.36 6.43
C ARG A 62 -13.13 -3.46 7.34
N PRO A 63 -13.58 -2.27 6.88
CA PRO A 63 -14.78 -1.71 7.49
C PRO A 63 -15.83 -2.82 7.39
N ARG A 64 -16.38 -3.25 8.53
CA ARG A 64 -17.50 -4.22 8.54
C ARG A 64 -18.47 -3.83 7.45
N ASP A 65 -18.73 -4.77 6.56
CA ASP A 65 -19.25 -4.58 5.22
C ASP A 65 -20.39 -3.55 5.13
N THR A 66 -20.04 -2.31 4.79
CA THR A 66 -20.99 -1.33 4.22
C THR A 66 -20.83 -1.23 2.71
N GLY A 67 -20.11 -2.16 2.08
CA GLY A 67 -19.89 -2.20 0.63
C GLY A 67 -21.20 -2.25 -0.16
N LEU A 68 -22.21 -2.95 0.35
CA LEU A 68 -23.54 -3.01 -0.27
C LEU A 68 -24.31 -1.70 -0.11
N PHE A 69 -24.24 -1.04 1.07
CA PHE A 69 -24.85 0.28 1.27
C PHE A 69 -24.25 1.32 0.33
N ARG A 70 -22.93 1.30 0.11
CA ARG A 70 -22.28 2.19 -0.87
C ARG A 70 -22.75 1.91 -2.31
N LEU A 71 -23.03 0.66 -2.64
CA LEU A 71 -23.55 0.28 -3.95
C LEU A 71 -24.99 0.77 -4.14
N PHE A 72 -25.86 0.61 -3.13
CA PHE A 72 -27.22 1.14 -3.16
C PHE A 72 -27.26 2.65 -3.23
N ASP A 73 -26.42 3.34 -2.46
CA ASP A 73 -26.32 4.80 -2.47
C ASP A 73 -25.84 5.31 -3.84
N ALA A 74 -24.82 4.67 -4.42
CA ALA A 74 -24.37 4.99 -5.77
C ALA A 74 -25.45 4.72 -6.83
N LEU A 75 -26.19 3.62 -6.74
CA LEU A 75 -27.30 3.31 -7.65
C LEU A 75 -28.45 4.32 -7.51
N ALA A 76 -28.80 4.73 -6.30
CA ALA A 76 -29.83 5.74 -6.04
C ALA A 76 -29.44 7.11 -6.61
N VAL A 77 -28.21 7.56 -6.38
CA VAL A 77 -27.72 8.83 -6.92
C VAL A 77 -27.65 8.80 -8.45
N CYS A 78 -27.14 7.72 -9.05
CA CYS A 78 -27.03 7.59 -10.50
C CYS A 78 -28.40 7.50 -11.17
N SER A 79 -29.34 6.71 -10.62
CA SER A 79 -30.69 6.60 -11.14
C SER A 79 -31.44 7.93 -11.04
N MET A 80 -31.35 8.64 -9.91
CA MET A 80 -31.96 9.97 -9.77
C MET A 80 -31.40 11.00 -10.77
N ARG A 81 -30.10 10.95 -11.05
CA ARG A 81 -29.47 11.78 -12.09
C ARG A 81 -29.94 11.38 -13.49
N ALA A 82 -30.03 10.09 -13.78
CA ALA A 82 -30.53 9.58 -15.06
C ALA A 82 -32.00 9.97 -15.31
N TYR A 83 -32.86 9.86 -14.29
CA TYR A 83 -34.26 10.31 -14.37
C TYR A 83 -34.37 11.82 -14.64
N ARG A 84 -33.54 12.64 -13.98
CA ARG A 84 -33.50 14.10 -14.23
C ARG A 84 -32.95 14.48 -15.60
N ALA A 85 -32.05 13.67 -16.17
CA ALA A 85 -31.49 13.89 -17.50
C ALA A 85 -32.35 13.31 -18.63
N SER A 86 -33.38 12.51 -18.29
CA SER A 86 -34.28 11.89 -19.26
C SER A 86 -35.31 12.92 -19.77
N PRO A 87 -35.68 12.87 -21.06
CA PRO A 87 -36.69 13.78 -21.63
C PRO A 87 -38.11 13.59 -21.03
N LEU A 88 -38.33 12.52 -20.23
CA LEU A 88 -39.58 12.25 -19.50
C LEU A 88 -39.79 13.14 -18.24
N TYR A 89 -38.77 13.87 -17.75
CA TYR A 89 -38.96 14.82 -16.64
C TYR A 89 -39.61 16.14 -17.08
N PHE A 90 -39.54 16.46 -18.39
CA PHE A 90 -40.08 17.71 -18.94
C PHE A 90 -41.51 17.55 -19.50
N GLN A 91 -42.27 16.55 -19.05
CA GLN A 91 -43.69 16.42 -19.39
C GLN A 91 -44.57 16.60 -18.15
#